data_AF-A0A6A5ZAD0-F1
#
_entry.id   AF-A0A6A5ZAD0-F1
#
_cell.length_a   1.000
_cell.length_b   1.000
_cell.length_c   1.000
_cell.angle_alpha   90.00
_cell.angle_beta   90.00
_cell.angle_gamma   90.00
#
_symmetry.space_group_name_H-M   'P 1'
#
loop_
_entity.id
_entity.type
_entity.pdbx_description
1 polymer ?
#
loop_
_entity_poly.entity_id
_entity_poly.type
_entity_poly.pdbx_seq_one_letter_code
_entity_poly.pdbx_strand_id
1 'polypeptide(L)'
;ESDFEHPDHSIPVPNYDGVENLVIVCCHAIFHPDVQNPSFPLHSPLNESNWHLAPFQKSEPKTGKPGEHETFLTHINAGLATLMRATDTLTWSSDTVVVFSGGATKQALTPLSEARSYYHAALADALSKGQRGGGYARKLFDKGRILLEENATDSFQNLLFSILLFRQTTGRYPKLLRIITHAFKSKRFLDLHAPAIGWPSDRVRVEGIDPVMSSAEQDDTLKGEARFGYAPWQEDLLGTGEFLNSKRKQRGWKEAVNEELGEGLEDSVKRLLNGEVVEGLPWT
;
A
#
# COMPACT_ATOMS: atom_id res chain seq x y z
N GLU A 1 -3.85 -47.88 -19.54
CA GLU A 1 -3.35 -46.55 -19.14
C GLU A 1 -4.03 -46.21 -17.83
N SER A 2 -3.30 -45.74 -16.82
CA SER A 2 -3.85 -45.48 -15.50
C SER A 2 -4.52 -44.09 -15.48
N ASP A 3 -5.85 -44.07 -15.39
CA ASP A 3 -6.66 -42.89 -15.05
C ASP A 3 -6.45 -42.51 -13.58
N PHE A 4 -5.28 -41.96 -13.27
CA PHE A 4 -5.08 -41.31 -11.98
C PHE A 4 -5.59 -39.88 -12.07
N GLU A 5 -6.82 -39.65 -11.61
CA GLU A 5 -7.33 -38.31 -11.34
C GLU A 5 -6.61 -37.75 -10.11
N HIS A 6 -5.86 -36.66 -10.28
CA HIS A 6 -5.31 -35.92 -9.16
C HIS A 6 -6.47 -35.34 -8.34
N PRO A 7 -6.60 -35.68 -7.05
CA PRO A 7 -7.58 -35.03 -6.20
C PRO A 7 -7.28 -33.53 -6.14
N ASP A 8 -8.33 -32.72 -6.02
CA ASP A 8 -8.18 -31.29 -5.80
C ASP A 8 -7.25 -31.06 -4.60
N HIS A 9 -6.06 -30.54 -4.89
CA HIS A 9 -5.13 -30.13 -3.86
C HIS A 9 -5.71 -28.88 -3.20
N SER A 10 -6.43 -29.06 -2.09
CA SER A 10 -6.86 -27.95 -1.25
C SER A 10 -5.62 -27.23 -0.74
N ILE A 11 -5.38 -26.00 -1.20
CA ILE A 11 -4.36 -25.15 -0.61
C ILE A 11 -4.84 -24.87 0.82
N PRO A 12 -4.08 -25.27 1.86
CA PRO A 12 -4.49 -25.02 3.23
C PRO A 12 -4.63 -23.52 3.44
N VAL A 13 -5.70 -23.10 4.12
CA VAL A 13 -5.93 -21.70 4.46
C VAL A 13 -4.70 -21.17 5.20
N PRO A 14 -4.17 -19.99 4.84
CA PRO A 14 -3.00 -19.43 5.52
C PRO A 14 -3.23 -19.33 7.03
N ASN A 15 -2.25 -19.75 7.83
CA ASN A 15 -2.29 -19.60 9.27
C ASN A 15 -1.75 -18.22 9.68
N TYR A 16 -2.59 -17.46 10.40
CA TYR A 16 -2.29 -16.14 10.95
C TYR A 16 -2.09 -16.13 12.47
N ASP A 17 -1.91 -17.29 13.09
CA ASP A 17 -1.52 -17.39 14.49
C ASP A 17 -0.23 -16.63 14.76
N GLY A 18 -0.25 -15.78 15.79
CA GLY A 18 0.87 -14.92 16.16
C GLY A 18 1.10 -13.71 15.23
N VAL A 19 0.27 -13.52 14.20
CA VAL A 19 0.34 -12.32 13.34
C VAL A 19 -0.29 -11.14 14.05
N GLU A 20 0.53 -10.15 14.37
CA GLU A 20 0.14 -9.01 15.19
C GLU A 20 0.63 -7.68 14.60
N ASN A 21 1.53 -7.69 13.62
CA ASN A 21 2.10 -6.49 13.03
C ASN A 21 1.61 -6.29 11.60
N LEU A 22 1.21 -5.05 11.28
CA LEU A 22 0.87 -4.62 9.93
C LEU A 22 1.88 -3.59 9.43
N VAL A 23 2.46 -3.87 8.28
CA VAL A 23 3.27 -2.95 7.50
C VAL A 23 2.48 -2.50 6.29
N ILE A 24 2.25 -1.20 6.14
CA ILE A 24 1.52 -0.61 5.02
C ILE A 24 2.53 0.04 4.10
N VAL A 25 2.52 -0.31 2.82
CA VAL A 25 3.30 0.38 1.79
C VAL A 25 2.31 1.19 0.95
N CYS A 26 2.35 2.51 1.10
CA CYS A 26 1.47 3.41 0.37
C CYS A 26 1.91 3.53 -1.10
N CYS A 27 1.02 3.16 -2.01
CA CYS A 27 1.29 3.23 -3.44
C CYS A 27 0.93 4.60 -4.02
N HIS A 28 1.67 5.02 -5.06
CA HIS A 28 1.52 6.33 -5.70
C HIS A 28 1.73 6.34 -7.23
N ALA A 29 1.97 5.18 -7.84
CA ALA A 29 2.31 5.03 -9.26
C ALA A 29 1.88 3.66 -9.79
N ILE A 30 1.88 3.49 -11.11
CA ILE A 30 1.60 2.20 -11.74
C ILE A 30 2.87 1.68 -12.43
N PHE A 31 3.31 0.48 -12.06
CA PHE A 31 4.28 -0.26 -12.85
C PHE A 31 3.59 -1.09 -13.94
N HIS A 32 4.18 -1.11 -15.13
CA HIS A 32 3.72 -1.81 -16.32
C HIS A 32 4.79 -2.76 -16.87
N PRO A 33 4.36 -3.79 -17.63
CA PRO A 33 2.97 -4.15 -17.93
C PRO A 33 2.35 -5.00 -16.81
N ASP A 34 1.10 -5.42 -17.02
CA ASP A 34 0.48 -6.46 -16.18
C ASP A 34 1.25 -7.79 -16.32
N VAL A 35 1.27 -8.60 -15.26
CA VAL A 35 1.95 -9.92 -15.23
C VAL A 35 1.41 -10.90 -16.30
N GLN A 36 0.17 -10.72 -16.77
CA GLN A 36 -0.42 -11.52 -17.84
C GLN A 36 0.16 -11.18 -19.22
N ASN A 37 0.84 -10.03 -19.36
CA ASN A 37 1.45 -9.65 -20.63
C ASN A 37 2.69 -10.52 -20.90
N PRO A 38 2.81 -11.18 -22.06
CA PRO A 38 3.98 -12.00 -22.41
C PRO A 38 5.31 -11.26 -22.35
N SER A 39 5.32 -9.93 -22.54
CA SER A 39 6.53 -9.13 -22.43
C SER A 39 6.94 -8.83 -20.99
N PHE A 40 6.10 -9.08 -19.98
CA PHE A 40 6.34 -8.73 -18.58
C PHE A 40 7.75 -9.05 -18.07
N PRO A 41 8.34 -10.23 -18.35
CA PRO A 41 9.71 -10.55 -17.91
C PRO A 41 10.81 -9.65 -18.50
N LEU A 42 10.51 -8.88 -19.55
CA LEU A 42 11.43 -7.95 -20.22
C LEU A 42 11.39 -6.54 -19.62
N HIS A 43 10.45 -6.23 -18.73
CA HIS A 43 10.29 -4.91 -18.16
C HIS A 43 10.87 -4.87 -16.75
N SER A 44 11.97 -4.12 -16.59
CA SER A 44 12.58 -3.90 -15.28
C SER A 44 11.89 -2.74 -14.54
N PRO A 45 11.59 -2.87 -13.23
CA PRO A 45 11.11 -1.76 -12.42
C PRO A 45 12.19 -0.70 -12.16
N LEU A 46 13.45 -0.96 -12.52
CA LEU A 46 14.54 0.03 -12.49
C LEU A 46 14.53 0.98 -13.70
N ASN A 47 13.62 0.77 -14.65
CA ASN A 47 13.49 1.63 -15.83
C ASN A 47 12.24 2.50 -15.70
N GLU A 48 12.43 3.82 -15.60
CA GLU A 48 11.36 4.81 -15.48
C GLU A 48 10.25 4.64 -16.53
N SER A 49 10.60 4.28 -17.77
CA SER A 49 9.62 4.12 -18.85
C SER A 49 8.59 3.01 -18.62
N ASN A 50 8.87 2.09 -17.70
CA ASN A 50 7.93 1.06 -17.26
C ASN A 50 7.00 1.53 -16.16
N TRP A 51 7.09 2.79 -15.73
CA TRP A 51 6.23 3.37 -14.70
C TRP A 51 5.39 4.50 -15.27
N HIS A 52 4.09 4.46 -14.98
CA HIS A 52 3.25 5.61 -15.16
C HIS A 52 3.35 6.53 -13.94
N LEU A 53 4.18 7.57 -14.12
CA LEU A 53 4.49 8.60 -13.14
C LEU A 53 3.71 9.90 -13.42
N ALA A 54 3.25 10.56 -12.38
CA ALA A 54 2.77 11.93 -12.46
C ALA A 54 3.91 12.88 -12.91
N PRO A 55 3.61 14.05 -13.49
CA PRO A 55 4.64 14.94 -14.04
C PRO A 55 5.76 15.29 -13.05
N PHE A 56 5.41 15.58 -11.79
CA PHE A 56 6.37 15.91 -10.75
C PHE A 56 7.19 14.71 -10.25
N GLN A 57 6.78 13.47 -10.55
CA GLN A 57 7.47 12.25 -10.15
C GLN A 57 8.53 11.80 -11.17
N LYS A 58 8.52 12.37 -12.38
CA LYS A 58 9.46 12.01 -13.45
C LYS A 58 10.86 12.55 -13.17
N SER A 59 11.85 11.95 -13.82
CA SER A 59 13.20 12.51 -13.83
C SER A 59 13.22 13.89 -14.50
N GLU A 60 14.09 14.77 -14.01
CA GLU A 60 14.37 16.07 -14.61
C GLU A 60 15.87 16.19 -14.87
N PRO A 61 16.34 15.95 -16.10
CA PRO A 61 17.76 15.97 -16.44
C PRO A 61 18.45 17.30 -16.13
N LYS A 62 17.73 18.43 -16.16
CA LYS A 62 18.32 19.74 -15.87
C LYS A 62 18.66 19.93 -14.39
N THR A 63 17.86 19.35 -13.49
CA THR A 63 18.10 19.41 -12.04
C THR A 63 18.86 18.19 -11.53
N GLY A 64 19.01 17.16 -12.37
CA GLY A 64 19.61 15.87 -11.99
C GLY A 64 18.68 15.02 -11.12
N LYS A 65 17.39 15.38 -11.03
CA LYS A 65 16.40 14.65 -10.26
C LYS A 65 16.15 13.27 -10.91
N PRO A 66 16.36 12.15 -10.20
CA PRO A 66 15.93 10.84 -10.67
C PRO A 66 14.40 10.71 -10.60
N GLY A 67 13.83 9.83 -11.41
CA GLY A 67 12.40 9.54 -11.33
C GLY A 67 12.05 8.80 -10.04
N GLU A 68 10.88 9.09 -9.45
CA GLU A 68 10.43 8.50 -8.18
C GLU A 68 10.16 6.99 -8.26
N HIS A 69 10.20 6.38 -9.45
CA HIS A 69 10.17 4.92 -9.59
C HIS A 69 11.24 4.21 -8.74
N GLU A 70 12.42 4.81 -8.56
CA GLU A 70 13.45 4.28 -7.65
C GLU A 70 13.02 4.36 -6.18
N THR A 71 12.34 5.45 -5.80
CA THR A 71 11.76 5.62 -4.45
C THR A 71 10.67 4.59 -4.20
N PHE A 72 9.79 4.34 -5.17
CA PHE A 72 8.74 3.33 -5.06
C PHE A 72 9.30 1.91 -4.96
N LEU A 73 10.35 1.60 -5.70
CA LEU A 73 11.06 0.33 -5.55
C LEU A 73 11.71 0.21 -4.16
N THR A 74 12.21 1.32 -3.61
CA THR A 74 12.75 1.37 -2.24
C THR A 74 11.65 1.14 -1.21
N HIS A 75 10.45 1.72 -1.39
CA HIS A 75 9.28 1.46 -0.53
C HIS A 75 8.89 -0.02 -0.55
N ILE A 76 8.82 -0.62 -1.74
CA ILE A 76 8.53 -2.06 -1.92
C ILE A 76 9.56 -2.89 -1.16
N ASN A 77 10.85 -2.63 -1.38
CA ASN A 77 11.93 -3.38 -0.75
C ASN A 77 11.96 -3.22 0.78
N ALA A 78 11.69 -2.02 1.30
CA ALA A 78 11.57 -1.78 2.73
C ALA A 78 10.42 -2.61 3.34
N GLY A 79 9.26 -2.66 2.66
CA GLY A 79 8.14 -3.51 3.04
C GLY A 79 8.53 -4.99 3.08
N LEU A 80 9.10 -5.52 1.99
CA LEU A 80 9.53 -6.92 1.90
C LEU A 80 10.59 -7.30 2.94
N ALA A 81 11.52 -6.38 3.25
CA ALA A 81 12.57 -6.60 4.23
C ALA A 81 12.02 -6.80 5.65
N THR A 82 10.85 -6.22 5.99
CA THR A 82 10.21 -6.46 7.29
C THR A 82 9.84 -7.93 7.51
N LEU A 83 9.52 -8.64 6.42
CA LEU A 83 9.18 -10.06 6.46
C LEU A 83 10.43 -10.96 6.53
N MET A 84 11.64 -10.41 6.39
CA MET A 84 12.90 -11.15 6.35
C MET A 84 13.63 -11.22 7.70
N ARG A 85 13.09 -10.63 8.79
CA ARG A 85 13.79 -10.59 10.08
C ARG A 85 13.47 -11.78 10.99
N ALA A 86 14.42 -12.72 11.10
CA ALA A 86 14.97 -13.24 12.36
C ALA A 86 16.27 -14.06 12.12
N THR A 87 17.41 -13.36 11.95
CA THR A 87 18.79 -13.90 12.11
C THR A 87 19.28 -15.10 11.26
N ASP A 88 18.45 -15.74 10.43
CA ASP A 88 18.87 -16.78 9.51
C ASP A 88 18.17 -16.67 8.15
N THR A 89 18.78 -17.26 7.13
CA THR A 89 18.33 -17.21 5.74
C THR A 89 17.09 -18.09 5.48
N LEU A 90 16.38 -18.49 6.52
CA LEU A 90 15.29 -19.47 6.47
C LEU A 90 14.06 -19.13 7.32
N THR A 91 14.10 -18.11 8.20
CA THR A 91 12.92 -17.67 8.96
C THR A 91 12.38 -16.31 8.54
N TRP A 92 11.09 -16.30 8.18
CA TRP A 92 10.32 -15.10 7.92
C TRP A 92 9.72 -14.59 9.23
N SER A 93 9.54 -13.28 9.39
CA SER A 93 8.82 -12.72 10.55
C SER A 93 7.37 -13.21 10.52
N SER A 94 7.11 -14.28 11.27
CA SER A 94 5.81 -14.97 11.29
C SER A 94 4.72 -14.15 11.94
N ASP A 95 5.08 -13.04 12.59
CA ASP A 95 4.20 -12.10 13.27
C ASP A 95 3.79 -10.89 12.42
N THR A 96 4.26 -10.79 11.16
CA THR A 96 4.04 -9.62 10.29
C THR A 96 3.30 -9.97 9.00
N VAL A 97 2.48 -9.01 8.54
CA VAL A 97 1.89 -8.94 7.19
C VAL A 97 2.23 -7.59 6.56
N VAL A 98 2.53 -7.60 5.27
CA VAL A 98 2.72 -6.40 4.44
C VAL A 98 1.50 -6.21 3.55
N VAL A 99 0.97 -5.00 3.51
CA VAL A 99 -0.10 -4.59 2.59
C VAL A 99 0.47 -3.56 1.62
N PHE A 100 0.44 -3.85 0.32
CA PHE A 100 0.53 -2.79 -0.70
C PHE A 100 -0.86 -2.17 -0.83
N SER A 101 -0.97 -0.86 -0.67
CA SER A 101 -2.26 -0.17 -0.61
C SER A 101 -2.35 0.99 -1.60
N GLY A 102 -3.35 0.89 -2.48
CA GLY A 102 -3.66 1.84 -3.52
C GLY A 102 -4.49 1.20 -4.63
N GLY A 103 -5.63 1.79 -4.93
CA GLY A 103 -6.59 1.29 -5.91
C GLY A 103 -6.28 1.68 -7.35
N ALA A 104 -7.22 1.38 -8.24
CA ALA A 104 -7.13 1.73 -9.66
C ALA A 104 -7.42 3.23 -9.87
N THR A 105 -6.53 4.11 -9.40
CA THR A 105 -6.72 5.57 -9.44
C THR A 105 -6.54 6.19 -10.84
N LYS A 106 -6.03 5.40 -11.80
CA LYS A 106 -5.68 5.82 -13.17
C LYS A 106 -6.50 5.05 -14.22
N GLN A 107 -7.81 4.93 -13.98
CA GLN A 107 -8.74 4.11 -14.78
C GLN A 107 -8.74 4.44 -16.28
N ALA A 108 -8.50 5.70 -16.63
CA ALA A 108 -8.39 6.13 -18.03
C ALA A 108 -7.18 5.51 -18.76
N LEU A 109 -6.15 5.10 -18.03
CA LEU A 109 -4.95 4.46 -18.56
C LEU A 109 -5.01 2.94 -18.44
N THR A 110 -5.44 2.43 -17.29
CA THR A 110 -5.35 1.01 -16.97
C THR A 110 -6.35 0.62 -15.87
N PRO A 111 -6.91 -0.61 -15.92
CA PRO A 111 -7.69 -1.15 -14.80
C PRO A 111 -6.81 -1.61 -13.63
N LEU A 112 -5.48 -1.65 -13.79
CA LEU A 112 -4.55 -2.11 -12.76
C LEU A 112 -4.56 -1.17 -11.55
N SER A 113 -4.67 -1.74 -10.36
CA SER A 113 -4.51 -1.00 -9.11
C SER A 113 -3.04 -0.66 -8.85
N GLU A 114 -2.81 0.41 -8.09
CA GLU A 114 -1.45 0.76 -7.67
C GLU A 114 -0.82 -0.35 -6.81
N ALA A 115 -1.58 -0.94 -5.89
CA ALA A 115 -1.16 -2.05 -5.05
C ALA A 115 -0.70 -3.27 -5.85
N ARG A 116 -1.51 -3.70 -6.83
CA ARG A 116 -1.18 -4.85 -7.68
C ARG A 116 0.00 -4.54 -8.59
N SER A 117 0.11 -3.32 -9.09
CA SER A 117 1.28 -2.90 -9.86
C SER A 117 2.57 -2.91 -9.03
N TYR A 118 2.53 -2.59 -7.74
CA TYR A 118 3.69 -2.67 -6.84
C TYR A 118 4.10 -4.12 -6.60
N TYR A 119 3.13 -5.02 -6.43
CA TYR A 119 3.41 -6.45 -6.40
C TYR A 119 4.05 -6.93 -7.72
N HIS A 120 3.54 -6.50 -8.87
CA HIS A 120 4.15 -6.78 -10.16
C HIS A 120 5.58 -6.25 -10.26
N ALA A 121 5.86 -5.03 -9.77
CA ALA A 121 7.21 -4.49 -9.71
C ALA A 121 8.13 -5.37 -8.84
N ALA A 122 7.66 -5.87 -7.70
CA ALA A 122 8.42 -6.81 -6.87
C ALA A 122 8.75 -8.12 -7.60
N LEU A 123 7.79 -8.66 -8.37
CA LEU A 123 8.00 -9.86 -9.19
C LEU A 123 9.02 -9.61 -10.31
N ALA A 124 8.91 -8.48 -11.00
CA ALA A 124 9.82 -8.10 -12.08
C ALA A 124 11.24 -7.84 -11.57
N ASP A 125 11.39 -7.21 -10.40
CA ASP A 125 12.68 -7.03 -9.73
C ASP A 125 13.32 -8.40 -9.39
N ALA A 126 12.54 -9.33 -8.83
CA ALA A 126 13.01 -10.69 -8.55
C ALA A 126 13.47 -11.43 -9.82
N LEU A 127 12.70 -11.34 -10.92
CA LEU A 127 13.07 -11.91 -12.21
C LEU A 127 14.35 -11.30 -12.78
N SER A 128 14.52 -9.98 -12.67
CA SER A 128 15.73 -9.27 -13.12
C SER A 128 16.99 -9.73 -12.37
N LYS A 129 16.83 -10.20 -11.13
CA LYS A 129 17.87 -10.79 -10.27
C LYS A 129 18.05 -12.29 -10.50
N GLY A 130 17.43 -12.86 -11.53
CA GLY A 130 17.53 -14.28 -11.91
C GLY A 130 16.67 -15.22 -11.06
N GLN A 131 15.78 -14.71 -10.21
CA GLN A 131 14.90 -15.54 -9.37
C GLN A 131 13.69 -16.02 -10.20
N ARG A 132 13.78 -17.25 -10.73
CA ARG A 132 12.69 -17.87 -11.48
C ARG A 132 11.43 -18.05 -10.61
N GLY A 133 10.25 -17.97 -11.22
CA GLY A 133 8.96 -18.16 -10.53
C GLY A 133 8.53 -17.00 -9.64
N GLY A 134 9.05 -15.78 -9.85
CA GLY A 134 8.66 -14.60 -9.07
C GLY A 134 9.36 -14.46 -7.71
N GLY A 135 10.32 -15.34 -7.42
CA GLY A 135 11.22 -15.23 -6.28
C GLY A 135 10.53 -15.19 -4.93
N TYR A 136 11.11 -14.42 -4.01
CA TYR A 136 10.61 -14.33 -2.64
C TYR A 136 9.26 -13.62 -2.52
N ALA A 137 9.03 -12.56 -3.31
CA ALA A 137 7.76 -11.84 -3.32
C ALA A 137 6.58 -12.76 -3.65
N ARG A 138 6.72 -13.63 -4.67
CA ARG A 138 5.68 -14.61 -5.01
C ARG A 138 5.40 -15.58 -3.86
N LYS A 139 6.45 -16.12 -3.24
CA LYS A 139 6.31 -17.05 -2.11
C LYS A 139 5.59 -16.42 -0.92
N LEU A 140 5.83 -15.14 -0.63
CA LEU A 140 5.14 -14.42 0.44
C LEU A 140 3.68 -14.15 0.12
N PHE A 141 3.40 -13.77 -1.12
CA PHE A 141 2.05 -13.57 -1.60
C PHE A 141 1.22 -14.86 -1.51
N ASP A 142 1.76 -15.98 -2.01
CA ASP A 142 1.11 -17.29 -1.93
C ASP A 142 0.89 -17.77 -0.48
N LYS A 143 1.71 -17.31 0.47
CA LYS A 143 1.56 -17.57 1.92
C LYS A 143 0.64 -16.58 2.63
N GLY A 144 0.03 -15.63 1.91
CA GLY A 144 -0.83 -14.60 2.49
C GLY A 144 -0.08 -13.59 3.38
N ARG A 145 1.24 -13.44 3.20
CA ARG A 145 2.09 -12.48 3.93
C ARG A 145 2.25 -11.14 3.23
N ILE A 146 2.00 -11.12 1.93
CA ILE A 146 1.75 -9.90 1.15
C ILE A 146 0.27 -9.92 0.80
N LEU A 147 -0.44 -8.86 1.17
CA LEU A 147 -1.82 -8.60 0.78
C LEU A 147 -1.88 -7.36 -0.11
N LEU A 148 -2.94 -7.25 -0.91
CA LEU A 148 -3.17 -6.11 -1.79
C LEU A 148 -4.48 -5.44 -1.39
N GLU A 149 -4.38 -4.17 -1.02
CA GLU A 149 -5.54 -3.31 -0.79
C GLU A 149 -5.73 -2.45 -2.04
N GLU A 150 -6.79 -2.73 -2.80
CA GLU A 150 -6.99 -2.23 -4.17
C GLU A 150 -8.12 -1.21 -4.31
N ASN A 151 -8.60 -0.66 -3.19
CA ASN A 151 -9.69 0.31 -3.14
C ASN A 151 -9.25 1.71 -2.73
N ALA A 152 -8.12 1.87 -2.03
CA ALA A 152 -7.71 3.19 -1.54
C ALA A 152 -7.41 4.19 -2.66
N THR A 153 -7.98 5.39 -2.55
CA THR A 153 -7.78 6.48 -3.50
C THR A 153 -7.02 7.66 -2.89
N ASP A 154 -6.69 7.62 -1.61
CA ASP A 154 -5.91 8.62 -0.89
C ASP A 154 -5.16 8.03 0.31
N SER A 155 -4.41 8.87 1.02
CA SER A 155 -3.58 8.45 2.15
C SER A 155 -4.36 8.03 3.40
N PHE A 156 -5.56 8.58 3.63
CA PHE A 156 -6.39 8.14 4.75
C PHE A 156 -6.93 6.74 4.49
N GLN A 157 -7.41 6.50 3.27
CA GLN A 157 -7.88 5.18 2.84
C GLN A 157 -6.72 4.17 2.84
N ASN A 158 -5.50 4.58 2.46
CA ASN A 158 -4.34 3.69 2.55
C ASN A 158 -4.13 3.17 3.98
N LEU A 159 -4.34 4.02 4.99
CA LEU A 159 -4.26 3.62 6.39
C LEU A 159 -5.44 2.72 6.78
N LEU A 160 -6.65 3.24 6.67
CA LEU A 160 -7.86 2.59 7.18
C LEU A 160 -8.09 1.25 6.48
N PHE A 161 -8.09 1.22 5.14
CA PHE A 161 -8.43 0.02 4.39
C PHE A 161 -7.39 -1.09 4.58
N SER A 162 -6.12 -0.75 4.77
CA SER A 162 -5.10 -1.73 5.11
C SER A 162 -5.33 -2.37 6.49
N ILE A 163 -5.78 -1.59 7.47
CA ILE A 163 -6.17 -2.10 8.81
C ILE A 163 -7.36 -3.05 8.68
N LEU A 164 -8.36 -2.68 7.87
CA LEU A 164 -9.56 -3.50 7.67
C LEU A 164 -9.24 -4.80 6.94
N LEU A 165 -8.43 -4.73 5.87
CA LEU A 165 -7.96 -5.91 5.14
C LEU A 165 -7.20 -6.86 6.06
N PHE A 166 -6.34 -6.32 6.94
CA PHE A 166 -5.66 -7.12 7.96
C PHE A 166 -6.67 -7.80 8.90
N ARG A 167 -7.68 -7.07 9.38
CA ARG A 167 -8.73 -7.63 10.27
C ARG A 167 -9.58 -8.70 9.61
N GLN A 168 -9.95 -8.51 8.35
CA GLN A 168 -10.71 -9.47 7.57
C GLN A 168 -9.89 -10.73 7.28
N THR A 169 -8.58 -10.58 7.09
CA THR A 169 -7.68 -11.69 6.77
C THR A 169 -7.25 -12.49 8.01
N THR A 170 -6.92 -11.81 9.11
CA THR A 170 -6.32 -12.44 10.31
C THR A 170 -7.32 -12.67 11.45
N GLY A 171 -8.53 -12.11 11.35
CA GLY A 171 -9.55 -12.14 12.39
C GLY A 171 -9.31 -11.19 13.57
N ARG A 172 -8.21 -10.41 13.57
CA ARG A 172 -7.86 -9.49 14.66
C ARG A 172 -7.32 -8.16 14.12
N TYR A 173 -7.38 -7.10 14.92
CA TYR A 173 -6.72 -5.84 14.58
C TYR A 173 -5.21 -5.89 14.87
N PRO A 174 -4.37 -5.20 14.10
CA PRO A 174 -2.93 -5.24 14.32
C PRO A 174 -2.57 -4.53 15.63
N LYS A 175 -1.61 -5.08 16.38
CA LYS A 175 -1.02 -4.45 17.55
C LYS A 175 -0.07 -3.32 17.16
N LEU A 176 0.72 -3.47 16.10
CA LEU A 176 1.65 -2.44 15.66
C LEU A 176 1.45 -2.09 14.19
N LEU A 177 1.48 -0.80 13.88
CA LEU A 177 1.49 -0.26 12.52
C LEU A 177 2.85 0.34 12.18
N ARG A 178 3.35 -0.03 11.00
CA ARG A 178 4.42 0.68 10.31
C ARG A 178 3.93 1.12 8.95
N ILE A 179 4.04 2.41 8.65
CA ILE A 179 3.61 2.99 7.37
C ILE A 179 4.84 3.40 6.58
N ILE A 180 5.04 2.81 5.41
CA ILE A 180 6.10 3.12 4.47
C ILE A 180 5.52 4.04 3.40
N THR A 181 6.03 5.27 3.34
CA THR A 181 5.55 6.35 2.47
C THR A 181 6.67 7.38 2.30
N HIS A 182 6.46 8.42 1.49
CA HIS A 182 7.31 9.62 1.51
C HIS A 182 7.40 10.24 2.91
N ALA A 183 8.60 10.61 3.34
CA ALA A 183 8.86 11.21 4.65
C ALA A 183 8.15 12.56 4.81
N PHE A 184 8.02 13.35 3.74
CA PHE A 184 7.25 14.60 3.79
C PHE A 184 5.76 14.41 4.14
N LYS A 185 5.20 13.19 3.99
CA LYS A 185 3.80 12.86 4.38
C LYS A 185 3.66 12.42 5.84
N SER A 186 4.77 12.25 6.58
CA SER A 186 4.75 11.63 7.91
C SER A 186 3.83 12.35 8.88
N LYS A 187 3.88 13.69 8.91
CA LYS A 187 3.02 14.51 9.78
C LYS A 187 1.55 14.28 9.50
N ARG A 188 1.15 14.17 8.22
CA ARG A 188 -0.25 13.92 7.87
C ARG A 188 -0.75 12.59 8.44
N PHE A 189 0.06 11.53 8.41
CA PHE A 189 -0.33 10.26 8.99
C PHE A 189 -0.39 10.29 10.53
N LEU A 190 0.62 10.88 11.18
CA LEU A 190 0.76 10.85 12.64
C LEU A 190 -0.11 11.88 13.36
N ASP A 191 -0.28 13.07 12.77
CA ASP A 191 -0.97 14.20 13.41
C ASP A 191 -2.45 14.25 13.03
N LEU A 192 -2.84 13.68 11.87
CA LEU A 192 -4.22 13.75 11.35
C LEU A 192 -4.85 12.37 11.18
N HIS A 193 -4.32 11.50 10.32
CA HIS A 193 -5.01 10.26 9.97
C HIS A 193 -5.11 9.24 11.12
N ALA A 194 -4.01 8.98 11.83
CA ALA A 194 -4.02 8.03 12.94
C ALA A 194 -4.89 8.54 14.10
N PRO A 195 -4.82 9.83 14.52
CA PRO A 195 -5.75 10.39 15.49
C PRO A 195 -7.21 10.39 15.05
N ALA A 196 -7.50 10.62 13.76
CA ALA A 196 -8.87 10.63 13.23
C ALA A 196 -9.59 9.28 13.39
N ILE A 197 -8.84 8.18 13.45
CA ILE A 197 -9.37 6.83 13.72
C ILE A 197 -9.09 6.36 15.15
N GLY A 198 -8.66 7.25 16.05
CA GLY A 198 -8.32 6.91 17.44
C GLY A 198 -7.16 5.91 17.58
N TRP A 199 -6.26 5.79 16.60
CA TRP A 199 -5.16 4.84 16.70
C TRP A 199 -4.15 5.26 17.79
N PRO A 200 -3.74 4.36 18.70
CA PRO A 200 -2.79 4.73 19.77
C PRO A 200 -1.44 5.17 19.22
N SER A 201 -0.94 6.32 19.68
CA SER A 201 0.25 6.98 19.14
C SER A 201 1.55 6.19 19.36
N ASP A 202 1.59 5.34 20.39
CA ASP A 202 2.69 4.42 20.67
C ASP A 202 2.69 3.16 19.78
N ARG A 203 1.58 2.91 19.08
CA ARG A 203 1.34 1.74 18.22
C ARG A 203 1.38 2.06 16.72
N VAL A 204 1.81 3.26 16.32
CA VAL A 204 1.98 3.65 14.91
C VAL A 204 3.33 4.34 14.69
N ARG A 205 4.00 3.99 13.58
CA ARG A 205 5.24 4.64 13.15
C ARG A 205 5.24 4.82 11.64
N VAL A 206 5.87 5.90 11.18
CA VAL A 206 6.11 6.13 9.75
C VAL A 206 7.59 5.88 9.45
N GLU A 207 7.86 5.04 8.45
CA GLU A 207 9.15 4.89 7.80
C GLU A 207 9.14 5.72 6.52
N GLY A 208 9.61 6.97 6.66
CA GLY A 208 9.62 7.94 5.58
C GLY A 208 10.80 7.76 4.64
N ILE A 209 10.54 7.59 3.34
CA ILE A 209 11.55 7.42 2.29
C ILE A 209 11.22 8.39 1.16
N ASP A 210 12.01 9.45 1.03
CA ASP A 210 11.84 10.48 0.00
C ASP A 210 12.70 10.21 -1.24
N PRO A 211 12.32 10.77 -2.41
CA PRO A 211 13.22 10.80 -3.56
C PRO A 211 14.46 11.64 -3.29
N VAL A 212 15.53 11.33 -4.02
CA VAL A 212 16.68 12.22 -4.13
C VAL A 212 16.22 13.47 -4.88
N MET A 213 16.41 14.64 -4.25
CA MET A 213 15.96 15.92 -4.78
C MET A 213 16.92 17.03 -4.32
N SER A 214 17.00 18.10 -5.10
CA SER A 214 17.70 19.32 -4.68
C SER A 214 16.97 19.99 -3.51
N SER A 215 17.66 20.86 -2.77
CA SER A 215 17.05 21.60 -1.66
C SER A 215 15.86 22.46 -2.10
N ALA A 216 15.91 23.04 -3.31
CA ALA A 216 14.79 23.82 -3.85
C ALA A 216 13.56 22.96 -4.14
N GLU A 217 13.74 21.79 -4.76
CA GLU A 217 12.66 20.84 -5.03
C GLU A 217 12.08 20.27 -3.73
N GLN A 218 12.92 20.05 -2.71
CA GLN A 218 12.47 19.64 -1.38
C GLN A 218 11.58 20.71 -0.74
N ASP A 219 11.99 21.98 -0.78
CA ASP A 219 11.20 23.09 -0.24
C ASP A 219 9.84 23.21 -0.95
N ASP A 220 9.81 23.08 -2.27
CA ASP A 220 8.58 23.14 -3.05
C ASP A 220 7.67 21.94 -2.77
N THR A 221 8.25 20.74 -2.61
CA THR A 221 7.51 19.53 -2.21
C THR A 221 6.89 19.69 -0.84
N LEU A 222 7.63 20.24 0.13
CA LEU A 222 7.13 20.49 1.49
C LEU A 222 6.02 21.54 1.51
N LYS A 223 6.14 22.63 0.74
CA LYS A 223 5.07 23.63 0.58
C LYS A 223 3.82 23.04 -0.08
N GLY A 224 4.02 22.21 -1.12
CA GLY A 224 2.95 21.52 -1.81
C GLY A 224 2.20 20.56 -0.88
N GLU A 225 2.93 19.75 -0.12
CA GLU A 225 2.36 18.84 0.87
C GLU A 225 1.65 19.63 1.98
N ALA A 226 2.23 20.70 2.53
CA ALA A 226 1.55 21.50 3.55
C ALA A 226 0.21 22.06 3.06
N ARG A 227 0.19 22.61 1.83
CA ARG A 227 -0.99 23.31 1.28
C ARG A 227 -2.06 22.37 0.75
N PHE A 228 -1.68 21.35 -0.03
CA PHE A 228 -2.62 20.50 -0.75
C PHE A 228 -2.75 19.10 -0.14
N GLY A 229 -1.77 18.72 0.68
CA GLY A 229 -1.66 17.42 1.30
C GLY A 229 -2.14 17.41 2.74
N TYR A 230 -1.72 18.37 3.57
CA TYR A 230 -1.98 18.43 5.01
C TYR A 230 -3.20 19.30 5.35
N ALA A 231 -3.19 20.57 4.93
CA ALA A 231 -4.20 21.55 5.31
C ALA A 231 -5.67 21.11 5.04
N PRO A 232 -6.01 20.47 3.90
CA PRO A 232 -7.39 20.03 3.67
C PRO A 232 -7.92 19.02 4.70
N TRP A 233 -7.03 18.22 5.30
CA TRP A 233 -7.42 17.20 6.28
C TRP A 233 -7.59 17.76 7.69
N GLN A 234 -7.14 19.00 7.96
CA GLN A 234 -7.34 19.63 9.27
C GLN A 234 -8.82 19.92 9.51
N GLU A 235 -9.55 20.27 8.45
CA GLU A 235 -10.98 20.60 8.50
C GLU A 235 -11.89 19.41 8.10
N ASP A 236 -11.31 18.36 7.51
CA ASP A 236 -12.02 17.19 7.00
C ASP A 236 -11.21 15.91 7.26
N LEU A 237 -11.19 15.50 8.54
CA LEU A 237 -10.34 14.39 9.02
C LEU A 237 -10.64 13.03 8.37
N LEU A 238 -11.90 12.81 7.92
CA LEU A 238 -12.35 11.56 7.31
C LEU A 238 -12.45 11.64 5.78
N GLY A 239 -12.23 12.84 5.19
CA GLY A 239 -12.25 13.07 3.74
C GLY A 239 -13.65 13.00 3.14
N THR A 240 -14.69 13.33 3.91
CA THR A 240 -16.10 13.24 3.50
C THR A 240 -16.63 14.56 2.96
N GLY A 241 -15.92 15.66 3.22
CA GLY A 241 -16.19 16.99 2.70
C GLY A 241 -16.02 17.08 1.17
N GLU A 242 -16.66 18.10 0.59
CA GLU A 242 -16.79 18.27 -0.86
C GLU A 242 -15.46 18.19 -1.61
N PHE A 243 -14.42 18.85 -1.11
CA PHE A 243 -13.11 18.92 -1.78
C PHE A 243 -12.40 17.57 -1.84
N LEU A 244 -12.26 16.87 -0.70
CA LEU A 244 -11.57 15.58 -0.65
C LEU A 244 -12.40 14.48 -1.31
N ASN A 245 -13.72 14.46 -1.10
CA ASN A 245 -14.61 13.50 -1.75
C ASN A 245 -14.61 13.69 -3.28
N SER A 246 -14.60 14.92 -3.80
CA SER A 246 -14.46 15.17 -5.24
C SER A 246 -13.16 14.58 -5.81
N LYS A 247 -12.04 14.69 -5.07
CA LYS A 247 -10.76 14.08 -5.48
C LYS A 247 -10.84 12.55 -5.45
N ARG A 248 -11.52 11.95 -4.46
CA ARG A 248 -11.79 10.50 -4.41
C ARG A 248 -12.56 10.05 -5.65
N LYS A 249 -13.68 10.73 -5.96
CA LYS A 249 -14.53 10.43 -7.13
C LYS A 249 -13.77 10.53 -8.45
N GLN A 250 -12.90 11.54 -8.62
CA GLN A 250 -12.03 11.67 -9.81
C GLN A 250 -11.05 10.49 -9.96
N ARG A 251 -10.71 9.81 -8.86
CA ARG A 251 -9.86 8.62 -8.84
C ARG A 251 -10.66 7.31 -8.88
N GLY A 252 -11.95 7.40 -9.18
CA GLY A 252 -12.82 6.25 -9.35
C GLY A 252 -13.45 5.71 -8.07
N TRP A 253 -13.39 6.44 -6.95
CA TRP A 253 -14.05 6.05 -5.70
C TRP A 253 -15.57 5.93 -5.87
N LYS A 254 -16.13 4.87 -5.31
CA LYS A 254 -17.58 4.61 -5.26
C LYS A 254 -17.97 4.33 -3.81
N GLU A 255 -18.97 5.04 -3.31
CA GLU A 255 -19.42 4.93 -1.91
C GLU A 255 -19.90 3.51 -1.55
N ALA A 256 -20.45 2.76 -2.52
CA ALA A 256 -20.87 1.37 -2.33
C ALA A 256 -19.73 0.42 -1.88
N VAL A 257 -18.46 0.77 -2.15
CA VAL A 257 -17.30 -0.01 -1.69
C VAL A 257 -17.21 -0.08 -0.16
N ASN A 258 -17.78 0.89 0.56
CA ASN A 258 -17.85 0.85 2.02
C ASN A 258 -18.66 -0.33 2.55
N GLU A 259 -19.69 -0.77 1.84
CA GLU A 259 -20.52 -1.91 2.26
C GLU A 259 -19.72 -3.21 2.19
N GLU A 260 -18.97 -3.40 1.10
CA GLU A 260 -18.08 -4.55 0.89
C GLU A 260 -16.93 -4.56 1.90
N LEU A 261 -16.28 -3.41 2.13
CA LEU A 261 -15.21 -3.27 3.12
C LEU A 261 -15.72 -3.43 4.57
N GLY A 262 -16.99 -3.10 4.81
CA GLY A 262 -17.64 -3.19 6.11
C GLY A 262 -18.17 -4.58 6.47
N GLU A 263 -18.15 -5.53 5.53
CA GLU A 263 -18.69 -6.87 5.73
C GLU A 263 -17.92 -7.60 6.85
N GLY A 264 -18.67 -8.15 7.82
CA GLY A 264 -18.10 -8.86 8.96
C GLY A 264 -17.40 -7.99 10.01
N LEU A 265 -17.45 -6.66 9.88
CA LEU A 265 -16.85 -5.73 10.84
C LEU A 265 -17.84 -5.21 11.88
N GLU A 266 -17.31 -4.66 12.96
CA GLU A 266 -18.04 -4.07 14.07
C GLU A 266 -18.78 -2.79 13.61
N ASP A 267 -19.93 -2.49 14.21
CA ASP A 267 -20.76 -1.36 13.76
C ASP A 267 -20.07 0.01 13.93
N SER A 268 -19.21 0.15 14.94
CA SER A 268 -18.36 1.33 15.10
C SER A 268 -17.44 1.56 13.90
N VAL A 269 -16.93 0.47 13.30
CA VAL A 269 -16.04 0.51 12.15
C VAL A 269 -16.80 0.81 10.86
N LYS A 270 -18.01 0.25 10.70
CA LYS A 270 -18.90 0.58 9.57
C LYS A 270 -19.30 2.05 9.57
N ARG A 271 -19.60 2.62 10.75
CA ARG A 271 -19.89 4.04 10.91
C ARG A 271 -18.67 4.91 10.56
N LEU A 272 -17.48 4.53 11.02
CA LEU A 272 -16.23 5.19 10.64
C LEU A 272 -15.98 5.16 9.12
N LEU A 273 -16.18 4.00 8.48
CA LEU A 273 -16.09 3.86 7.01
C LEU A 273 -17.05 4.81 6.28
N ASN A 274 -18.26 5.00 6.81
CA ASN A 274 -19.26 5.91 6.28
C ASN A 274 -19.06 7.37 6.68
N GLY A 275 -17.92 7.69 7.30
CA GLY A 275 -17.53 9.07 7.54
C GLY A 275 -18.04 9.66 8.86
N GLU A 276 -18.50 8.82 9.79
CA GLU A 276 -18.86 9.26 11.13
C GLU A 276 -17.64 9.23 12.06
N VAL A 277 -17.50 10.24 12.91
CA VAL A 277 -16.52 10.22 14.00
C VAL A 277 -17.06 9.29 15.09
N VAL A 278 -16.28 8.28 15.45
CA VAL A 278 -16.69 7.23 16.38
C VAL A 278 -15.67 7.07 17.49
N GLU A 279 -16.16 7.06 18.73
CA GLU A 279 -15.37 6.68 19.92
C GLU A 279 -15.49 5.17 20.20
N GLY A 280 -14.50 4.59 20.87
CA GLY A 280 -14.54 3.17 21.27
C GLY A 280 -14.37 2.21 20.08
N LEU A 281 -13.44 2.51 19.17
CA LEU A 281 -13.09 1.62 18.06
C LEU A 281 -12.39 0.36 18.61
N PRO A 282 -12.50 -0.80 17.95
CA PRO A 282 -12.02 -2.08 18.50
C PRO A 282 -10.49 -2.17 18.68
N TRP A 283 -9.73 -1.19 18.22
CA TRP A 283 -8.28 -1.08 18.39
C TRP A 283 -7.83 -0.03 19.40
N THR A 284 -8.75 0.79 19.95
CA THR A 284 -8.48 1.80 20.99
C THR A 284 -8.31 1.17 22.36
#